data_AF-A0A9R0QU87-F1
#
_entry.id   AF-A0A9R0QU87-F1
#
_cell.length_a   1.000
_cell.length_b   1.000
_cell.length_c   1.000
_cell.angle_alpha   90.00
_cell.angle_beta   90.00
_cell.angle_gamma   90.00
#
_symmetry.space_group_name_H-M   'P 1'
#
loop_
_entity.id
_entity.type
_entity.pdbx_description
1 polymer ?
#
loop_
_entity_poly.entity_id
_entity_poly.type
_entity_poly.pdbx_seq_one_letter_code
_entity_poly.pdbx_strand_id
1 'polypeptide(L)'
;MVAAVDAVAEKVVAQLREECATPATRLDGVATAMEEEMRAGLHQEAGSKIKMIISYVDNLPNGSEEGLFYALDLGGTNFRVLRVQLAGKDKRVVKRESREVSIPPHLMSGSSAELFGFIASALAKFVADEGDNKVLDGKQRELGFTFSFPVRQSSIASGTLIKWTKAFAIDDAVGEDVVAELQTAMEKQGIDMRVSALINDTVGTLATGSYNDEDVVIGVILGTGSNAAYLEKADAIPKLEGELPKSGNMVINTEWGNFSSSCLPITEYDQALDKESLNPREQANLRKVNIRNVSWRHREAGAS
;
A
#
# COMPACT_ATOMS: atom_id res chain seq x y z
N MET A 1 -30.93 6.69 40.70
CA MET A 1 -30.61 5.78 39.58
C MET A 1 -29.69 6.47 38.57
N VAL A 2 -30.09 7.62 38.00
CA VAL A 2 -29.24 8.40 37.06
C VAL A 2 -27.86 8.73 37.63
N ALA A 3 -27.76 9.34 38.81
CA ALA A 3 -26.47 9.68 39.43
C ALA A 3 -25.54 8.47 39.73
N ALA A 4 -26.10 7.26 39.87
CA ALA A 4 -25.29 6.05 40.07
C ALA A 4 -24.77 5.50 38.74
N VAL A 5 -25.53 5.66 37.66
CA VAL A 5 -25.10 5.34 36.29
C VAL A 5 -24.01 6.30 35.84
N ASP A 6 -24.16 7.60 36.13
CA ASP A 6 -23.15 8.62 35.81
C ASP A 6 -21.82 8.34 36.52
N ALA A 7 -21.84 7.94 37.80
CA ALA A 7 -20.63 7.61 38.55
C ALA A 7 -19.90 6.36 38.05
N VAL A 8 -20.64 5.37 37.51
CA VAL A 8 -20.03 4.16 36.90
C VAL A 8 -19.40 4.53 35.56
N ALA A 9 -20.10 5.31 34.72
CA ALA A 9 -19.58 5.77 33.44
C ALA A 9 -18.31 6.61 33.62
N GLU A 10 -18.28 7.55 34.58
CA GLU A 10 -17.10 8.34 34.90
C GLU A 10 -15.89 7.47 35.29
N LYS A 11 -16.13 6.40 36.05
CA LYS A 11 -15.07 5.45 36.44
C LYS A 11 -14.51 4.68 35.24
N VAL A 12 -15.37 4.20 34.34
CA VAL A 12 -14.95 3.51 33.11
C VAL A 12 -14.14 4.45 32.22
N VAL A 13 -14.60 5.69 32.04
CA VAL A 13 -13.87 6.71 31.26
C VAL A 13 -12.51 7.03 31.89
N ALA A 14 -12.43 7.15 33.21
CA ALA A 14 -11.17 7.40 33.91
C ALA A 14 -10.17 6.24 33.74
N GLN A 15 -10.63 5.00 33.87
CA GLN A 15 -9.81 3.81 33.65
C GLN A 15 -9.32 3.72 32.20
N LEU A 16 -10.20 3.93 31.22
CA LEU A 16 -9.83 3.96 29.80
C LEU A 16 -8.78 5.02 29.48
N ARG A 17 -8.88 6.21 30.09
CA ARG A 17 -7.86 7.27 29.93
C ARG A 17 -6.49 6.83 30.43
N GLU A 18 -6.44 6.15 31.56
CA GLU A 18 -5.18 5.64 32.13
C GLU A 18 -4.60 4.50 31.29
N GLU A 19 -5.42 3.52 30.91
CA GLU A 19 -4.96 2.35 30.14
C GLU A 19 -4.49 2.74 28.74
N CYS A 20 -5.18 3.70 28.09
CA CYS A 20 -4.85 4.19 26.76
C CYS A 20 -3.75 5.26 26.76
N ALA A 21 -3.26 5.71 27.93
CA ALA A 21 -2.27 6.77 28.00
C ALA A 21 -0.96 6.37 27.30
N THR A 22 -0.43 7.29 26.49
CA THR A 22 0.84 7.14 25.78
C THR A 22 1.80 8.27 26.19
N PRO A 23 2.34 8.25 27.42
CA PRO A 23 3.37 9.20 27.82
C PRO A 23 4.61 9.04 26.94
N ALA A 24 5.45 10.08 26.89
CA ALA A 24 6.65 10.10 26.04
C ALA A 24 7.53 8.84 26.21
N THR A 25 7.76 8.40 27.46
CA THR A 25 8.55 7.19 27.76
C THR A 25 7.96 5.91 27.15
N ARG A 26 6.64 5.80 27.05
CA ARG A 26 5.98 4.66 26.38
C ARG A 26 6.14 4.76 24.87
N LEU A 27 6.02 5.96 24.30
CA LEU A 27 6.23 6.19 22.87
C LEU A 27 7.68 5.89 22.46
N ASP A 28 8.65 6.25 23.29
CA ASP A 28 10.07 5.91 23.08
C ASP A 28 10.25 4.39 23.03
N GLY A 29 9.63 3.65 23.97
CA GLY A 29 9.66 2.18 23.95
C GLY A 29 8.99 1.56 22.72
N VAL A 30 7.90 2.16 22.22
CA VAL A 30 7.28 1.74 20.95
C VAL A 30 8.20 1.99 19.76
N ALA A 31 8.86 3.15 19.72
CA ALA A 31 9.80 3.51 18.65
C ALA A 31 11.01 2.57 18.63
N THR A 32 11.62 2.29 19.79
CA THR A 32 12.72 1.32 19.89
C THR A 32 12.30 -0.08 19.43
N ALA A 33 11.15 -0.57 19.87
CA ALA A 33 10.67 -1.89 19.44
C ALA A 33 10.37 -1.93 17.93
N MET A 34 9.85 -0.84 17.35
CA MET A 34 9.63 -0.71 15.91
C MET A 34 10.95 -0.79 15.14
N GLU A 35 11.96 -0.06 15.58
CA GLU A 35 13.30 -0.08 14.96
C GLU A 35 13.93 -1.49 15.01
N GLU A 36 13.81 -2.20 16.14
CA GLU A 36 14.29 -3.57 16.29
C GLU A 36 13.60 -4.53 15.31
N GLU A 37 12.28 -4.47 15.20
CA GLU A 37 11.52 -5.28 14.25
C GLU A 37 11.86 -4.93 12.80
N MET A 38 12.03 -3.65 12.47
CA MET A 38 12.47 -3.20 11.14
C MET A 38 13.85 -3.77 10.78
N ARG A 39 14.83 -3.69 11.69
CA ARG A 39 16.17 -4.28 11.47
C ARG A 39 16.10 -5.80 11.28
N ALA A 40 15.29 -6.48 12.09
CA ALA A 40 15.09 -7.92 11.97
C ALA A 40 14.43 -8.32 10.64
N GLY A 41 13.45 -7.54 10.17
CA GLY A 41 12.78 -7.75 8.89
C GLY A 41 13.65 -7.48 7.65
N LEU A 42 14.63 -6.56 7.76
CA LEU A 42 15.64 -6.34 6.72
C LEU A 42 16.72 -7.43 6.69
N HIS A 43 16.94 -8.12 7.81
CA HIS A 43 17.94 -9.16 7.90
C HIS A 43 17.52 -10.45 7.20
N GLN A 44 16.25 -10.86 7.34
CA GLN A 44 15.70 -12.06 6.73
C GLN A 44 14.16 -12.01 6.61
N GLU A 45 13.60 -12.67 5.60
CA GLU A 45 12.17 -12.57 5.25
C GLU A 45 11.19 -13.06 6.34
N ALA A 46 11.63 -13.95 7.23
CA ALA A 46 10.84 -14.47 8.34
C ALA A 46 11.36 -14.01 9.73
N GLY A 47 12.17 -12.95 9.78
CA GLY A 47 12.83 -12.49 11.00
C GLY A 47 11.99 -11.59 11.90
N SER A 48 10.89 -11.04 11.39
CA SER A 48 10.06 -10.05 12.08
C SER A 48 8.59 -10.18 11.67
N LYS A 49 7.69 -9.63 12.47
CA LYS A 49 6.29 -9.42 12.08
C LYS A 49 6.13 -8.31 11.04
N ILE A 50 7.08 -7.38 10.95
CA ILE A 50 7.19 -6.37 9.90
C ILE A 50 7.97 -6.99 8.75
N LYS A 51 7.38 -6.97 7.54
CA LYS A 51 7.93 -7.72 6.41
C LYS A 51 9.14 -7.04 5.78
N MET A 52 9.18 -5.71 5.78
CA MET A 52 10.26 -4.93 5.17
C MET A 52 10.53 -5.37 3.72
N ILE A 53 9.50 -5.32 2.88
CA ILE A 53 9.51 -5.80 1.50
C ILE A 53 10.38 -4.88 0.65
N ILE A 54 11.31 -5.48 -0.10
CA ILE A 54 12.13 -4.79 -1.11
C ILE A 54 11.23 -4.42 -2.29
N SER A 55 11.09 -3.13 -2.58
CA SER A 55 10.20 -2.64 -3.66
C SER A 55 10.85 -2.62 -5.04
N TYR A 56 12.17 -2.80 -5.11
CA TYR A 56 13.00 -2.63 -6.32
C TYR A 56 12.97 -1.21 -6.92
N VAL A 57 12.39 -0.23 -6.22
CA VAL A 57 12.54 1.19 -6.55
C VAL A 57 13.82 1.69 -5.90
N ASP A 58 14.86 1.90 -6.71
CA ASP A 58 16.17 2.38 -6.27
C ASP A 58 16.37 3.88 -6.43
N ASN A 59 15.54 4.54 -7.26
CA ASN A 59 15.53 5.97 -7.49
C ASN A 59 14.11 6.50 -7.36
N LEU A 60 13.94 7.44 -6.41
CA LEU A 60 12.71 8.21 -6.30
C LEU A 60 12.72 9.36 -7.32
N PRO A 61 11.53 9.77 -7.80
CA PRO A 61 11.44 10.90 -8.70
C PRO A 61 11.86 12.19 -8.01
N ASN A 62 12.52 13.08 -8.74
CA ASN A 62 13.09 14.33 -8.22
C ASN A 62 12.46 15.58 -8.86
N GLY A 63 11.43 15.41 -9.68
CA GLY A 63 10.74 16.50 -10.34
C GLY A 63 11.25 16.84 -11.73
N SER A 64 12.41 16.36 -12.15
CA SER A 64 12.95 16.62 -13.49
C SER A 64 12.34 15.74 -14.58
N GLU A 65 11.41 14.86 -14.22
CA GLU A 65 10.80 13.92 -15.16
C GLU A 65 9.95 14.67 -16.19
N GLU A 66 10.04 14.21 -17.43
CA GLU A 66 9.31 14.74 -18.57
C GLU A 66 8.70 13.59 -19.37
N GLY A 67 7.49 13.81 -19.90
CA GLY A 67 6.81 12.84 -20.76
C GLY A 67 5.39 12.55 -20.32
N LEU A 68 4.77 11.60 -21.03
CA LEU A 68 3.43 11.12 -20.75
C LEU A 68 3.50 9.72 -20.15
N PHE A 69 3.00 9.58 -18.93
CA PHE A 69 3.00 8.32 -18.18
C PHE A 69 1.58 7.90 -17.85
N TYR A 70 1.35 6.59 -17.83
CA TYR A 70 0.09 6.01 -17.40
C TYR A 70 0.25 5.37 -16.03
N ALA A 71 -0.84 5.34 -15.27
CA ALA A 71 -0.91 4.52 -14.07
C ALA A 71 -2.25 3.78 -14.00
N LEU A 72 -2.18 2.58 -13.43
CA LEU A 72 -3.31 1.74 -13.09
C LEU A 72 -3.26 1.52 -11.58
N ASP A 73 -4.32 1.90 -10.87
CA ASP A 73 -4.47 1.67 -9.44
C ASP A 73 -5.60 0.66 -9.20
N LEU A 74 -5.20 -0.54 -8.79
CA LEU A 74 -6.09 -1.63 -8.43
C LEU A 74 -5.94 -1.93 -6.94
N GLY A 75 -6.95 -1.53 -6.15
CA GLY A 75 -6.89 -1.67 -4.70
C GLY A 75 -8.20 -1.97 -3.99
N GLY A 76 -9.30 -2.21 -4.72
CA GLY A 76 -10.62 -2.52 -4.16
C GLY A 76 -11.65 -2.88 -5.22
N THR A 77 -12.93 -2.62 -4.93
CA THR A 77 -14.06 -2.88 -5.85
C THR A 77 -14.11 -1.93 -7.04
N ASN A 78 -13.32 -0.87 -7.00
CA ASN A 78 -13.05 0.00 -8.14
C ASN A 78 -11.55 -0.02 -8.43
N PHE A 79 -11.19 0.20 -9.68
CA PHE A 79 -9.84 0.58 -10.08
C PHE A 79 -9.86 1.93 -10.77
N ARG A 80 -8.68 2.55 -10.86
CA ARG A 80 -8.50 3.82 -11.54
C ARG A 80 -7.44 3.68 -12.61
N VAL A 81 -7.76 4.18 -13.79
CA VAL A 81 -6.76 4.44 -14.84
C VAL A 81 -6.51 5.93 -14.89
N LEU A 82 -5.26 6.33 -15.06
CA LEU A 82 -4.89 7.73 -15.19
C LEU A 82 -3.70 7.91 -16.13
N ARG A 83 -3.61 9.09 -16.72
CA ARG A 83 -2.43 9.54 -17.46
C ARG A 83 -2.01 10.90 -16.95
N VAL A 84 -0.70 11.09 -16.83
CA VAL A 84 -0.08 12.31 -16.32
C VAL A 84 0.99 12.76 -17.30
N GLN A 85 0.94 14.04 -17.66
CA GLN A 85 1.99 14.67 -18.44
C GLN A 85 2.88 15.48 -17.51
N LEU A 86 4.14 15.08 -17.43
CA LEU A 86 5.20 15.72 -16.64
C LEU A 86 6.05 16.61 -17.55
N ALA A 87 6.48 17.75 -17.03
CA ALA A 87 7.24 18.75 -17.79
C ALA A 87 8.35 19.40 -16.94
N GLY A 88 9.10 18.58 -16.20
CA GLY A 88 10.30 19.00 -15.46
C GLY A 88 10.00 19.88 -14.24
N LYS A 89 11.07 20.38 -13.61
CA LYS A 89 11.00 21.01 -12.27
C LYS A 89 10.16 22.29 -12.24
N ASP A 90 10.13 23.04 -13.35
CA ASP A 90 9.44 24.32 -13.41
C ASP A 90 7.92 24.16 -13.53
N LYS A 91 7.47 23.27 -14.41
CA LYS A 91 6.05 23.11 -14.74
C LYS A 91 5.38 21.94 -14.01
N ARG A 92 6.17 20.99 -13.52
CA ARG A 92 5.71 19.79 -12.83
C ARG A 92 4.66 19.03 -13.66
N VAL A 93 3.45 18.85 -13.12
CA VAL A 93 2.33 18.20 -13.79
C VAL A 93 1.56 19.22 -14.64
N VAL A 94 1.61 19.08 -15.96
CA VAL A 94 0.90 19.99 -16.89
C VAL A 94 -0.50 19.50 -17.25
N LYS A 95 -0.72 18.19 -17.25
CA LYS A 95 -2.04 17.60 -17.52
C LYS A 95 -2.20 16.31 -16.72
N ARG A 96 -3.38 16.13 -16.15
CA ARG A 96 -3.77 14.89 -15.46
C ARG A 96 -5.21 14.55 -15.80
N GLU A 97 -5.42 13.33 -16.27
CA GLU A 97 -6.74 12.78 -16.55
C GLU A 97 -6.86 11.43 -15.85
N SER A 98 -8.02 11.15 -15.25
CA SER A 98 -8.26 9.90 -14.54
C SER A 98 -9.70 9.45 -14.73
N ARG A 99 -9.89 8.13 -14.79
CA ARG A 99 -11.20 7.49 -14.85
C ARG A 99 -11.26 6.37 -13.82
N GLU A 100 -12.27 6.44 -12.97
CA GLU A 100 -12.58 5.36 -12.03
C GLU A 100 -13.57 4.39 -12.70
N VAL A 101 -13.32 3.10 -12.52
CA VAL A 101 -14.09 2.02 -13.13
C VAL A 101 -14.47 1.03 -12.03
N SER A 102 -15.77 0.80 -11.88
CA SER A 102 -16.27 -0.22 -10.97
C SER A 102 -16.08 -1.61 -11.58
N ILE A 103 -15.57 -2.53 -10.77
CA ILE A 103 -15.37 -3.93 -11.13
C ILE A 103 -16.69 -4.65 -10.89
N PRO A 104 -17.31 -5.25 -11.93
CA PRO A 104 -18.44 -6.13 -11.75
C PRO A 104 -18.14 -7.22 -10.71
N PRO A 105 -19.01 -7.45 -9.71
CA PRO A 105 -18.70 -8.38 -8.61
C PRO A 105 -18.33 -9.80 -9.06
N HIS A 106 -18.91 -10.30 -10.15
CA HIS A 106 -18.60 -11.62 -10.69
C HIS A 106 -17.15 -11.76 -11.17
N LEU A 107 -16.50 -10.65 -11.55
CA LEU A 107 -15.08 -10.65 -11.93
C LEU A 107 -14.14 -10.69 -10.73
N MET A 108 -14.63 -10.37 -9.52
CA MET A 108 -13.84 -10.48 -8.30
C MET A 108 -13.73 -11.92 -7.79
N SER A 109 -14.53 -12.83 -8.33
CA SER A 109 -14.54 -14.27 -8.02
C SER A 109 -14.55 -15.15 -9.28
N GLY A 110 -14.15 -14.58 -10.42
CA GLY A 110 -14.05 -15.27 -11.71
C GLY A 110 -12.64 -15.79 -11.94
N SER A 111 -12.18 -15.74 -13.19
CA SER A 111 -10.81 -16.09 -13.57
C SER A 111 -9.88 -14.87 -13.68
N SER A 112 -8.56 -15.11 -13.59
CA SER A 112 -7.54 -14.08 -13.79
C SER A 112 -7.71 -13.40 -15.16
N ALA A 113 -7.89 -14.21 -16.20
CA ALA A 113 -8.05 -13.75 -17.58
C ALA A 113 -9.24 -12.81 -17.78
N GLU A 114 -10.36 -13.06 -17.10
CA GLU A 114 -11.54 -12.19 -17.16
C GLU A 114 -11.31 -10.86 -16.46
N LEU A 115 -10.70 -10.86 -15.26
CA LEU A 115 -10.39 -9.62 -14.53
C LEU A 115 -9.39 -8.75 -15.30
N PHE A 116 -8.25 -9.32 -15.68
CA PHE A 116 -7.21 -8.57 -16.40
C PHE A 116 -7.67 -8.17 -17.80
N GLY A 117 -8.47 -9.00 -18.47
CA GLY A 117 -9.12 -8.66 -19.74
C GLY A 117 -10.07 -7.46 -19.61
N PHE A 118 -10.86 -7.39 -18.54
CA PHE A 118 -11.72 -6.24 -18.25
C PHE A 118 -10.92 -4.96 -18.00
N ILE A 119 -9.85 -5.05 -17.20
CA ILE A 119 -8.94 -3.93 -16.92
C ILE A 119 -8.28 -3.44 -18.22
N ALA A 120 -7.75 -4.36 -19.03
CA ALA A 120 -7.14 -4.04 -20.31
C ALA A 120 -8.14 -3.38 -21.27
N SER A 121 -9.40 -3.84 -21.32
CA SER A 121 -10.44 -3.18 -22.12
C SER A 121 -10.72 -1.74 -21.68
N ALA A 122 -10.70 -1.48 -20.36
CA ALA A 122 -10.85 -0.12 -19.84
C ALA A 122 -9.63 0.76 -20.16
N LEU A 123 -8.41 0.21 -20.06
CA LEU A 123 -7.18 0.88 -20.49
C LEU A 123 -7.20 1.22 -21.98
N ALA A 124 -7.62 0.28 -22.85
CA ALA A 124 -7.72 0.50 -24.29
C ALA A 124 -8.64 1.68 -24.63
N LYS A 125 -9.81 1.75 -23.98
CA LYS A 125 -10.73 2.88 -24.14
C LYS A 125 -10.10 4.20 -23.68
N PHE A 126 -9.43 4.19 -22.53
CA PHE A 126 -8.77 5.38 -21.99
C PHE A 126 -7.58 5.84 -22.85
N VAL A 127 -6.88 4.92 -23.50
CA VAL A 127 -5.84 5.22 -24.50
C VAL A 127 -6.46 5.76 -25.78
N ALA A 128 -7.60 5.24 -26.24
CA ALA A 128 -8.29 5.78 -27.42
C ALA A 128 -8.74 7.24 -27.21
N ASP A 129 -9.11 7.62 -25.98
CA ASP A 129 -9.47 8.99 -25.59
C ASP A 129 -8.25 9.96 -25.57
N GLU A 130 -7.05 9.49 -25.94
CA GLU A 130 -5.83 10.31 -26.03
C GLU A 130 -5.81 11.23 -27.26
N GLY A 131 -6.45 10.82 -28.36
CA GLY A 131 -6.43 11.53 -29.64
C GLY A 131 -5.04 11.56 -30.31
N ASP A 132 -4.83 12.50 -31.23
CA ASP A 132 -3.55 12.73 -31.93
C ASP A 132 -2.52 13.42 -31.01
N ASN A 133 -2.10 12.69 -29.97
CA ASN A 133 -1.23 13.23 -28.95
C ASN A 133 0.24 13.01 -29.33
N LYS A 134 0.84 14.04 -29.95
CA LYS A 134 2.24 14.03 -30.44
C LYS A 134 3.30 13.85 -29.34
N VAL A 135 2.90 13.83 -28.06
CA VAL A 135 3.80 13.76 -26.90
C VAL A 135 4.52 12.41 -26.81
N LEU A 136 3.93 11.33 -27.34
CA LEU A 136 4.57 10.01 -27.32
C LEU A 136 5.74 9.90 -28.31
N ASP A 137 5.74 10.68 -29.40
CA ASP A 137 6.83 10.70 -30.42
C ASP A 137 7.34 9.31 -30.84
N GLY A 138 6.42 8.35 -31.04
CA GLY A 138 6.75 6.97 -31.40
C GLY A 138 7.30 6.10 -30.27
N LYS A 139 7.37 6.60 -29.03
CA LYS A 139 7.69 5.81 -27.84
C LYS A 139 6.49 5.00 -27.40
N GLN A 140 6.76 3.77 -26.98
CA GLN A 140 5.78 2.90 -26.32
C GLN A 140 5.32 3.54 -25.00
N ARG A 141 4.02 3.39 -24.67
CA ARG A 141 3.46 3.92 -23.42
C ARG A 141 4.00 3.15 -22.21
N GLU A 142 4.30 3.88 -21.15
CA GLU A 142 4.78 3.30 -19.89
C GLU A 142 3.69 3.35 -18.83
N LEU A 143 3.41 2.19 -18.21
CA LEU A 143 2.40 2.02 -17.18
C LEU A 143 3.04 1.71 -15.83
N GLY A 144 2.76 2.54 -14.83
CA GLY A 144 2.92 2.18 -13.42
C GLY A 144 1.69 1.42 -12.91
N PHE A 145 1.87 0.19 -12.49
CA PHE A 145 0.81 -0.65 -11.96
C PHE A 145 0.85 -0.65 -10.42
N THR A 146 -0.02 0.14 -9.81
CA THR A 146 -0.26 0.09 -8.37
C THR A 146 -1.20 -1.08 -8.05
N PHE A 147 -0.67 -2.10 -7.38
CA PHE A 147 -1.41 -3.32 -7.05
C PHE A 147 -1.44 -3.51 -5.53
N SER A 148 -2.55 -3.12 -4.91
CA SER A 148 -2.66 -3.03 -3.44
C SER A 148 -3.14 -4.34 -2.81
N PHE A 149 -2.48 -5.44 -3.17
CA PHE A 149 -2.66 -6.78 -2.59
C PHE A 149 -1.29 -7.37 -2.21
N PRO A 150 -1.26 -8.37 -1.30
CA PRO A 150 -0.02 -9.04 -0.94
C PRO A 150 0.69 -9.67 -2.15
N VAL A 151 1.83 -9.11 -2.53
CA VAL A 151 2.68 -9.59 -3.64
C VAL A 151 4.08 -9.89 -3.12
N ARG A 152 4.68 -10.95 -3.65
CA ARG A 152 6.12 -11.21 -3.56
C ARG A 152 6.78 -10.65 -4.82
N GLN A 153 7.33 -9.46 -4.70
CA GLN A 153 7.98 -8.78 -5.82
C GLN A 153 9.34 -9.43 -6.11
N SER A 154 9.67 -9.64 -7.38
CA SER A 154 10.93 -10.24 -7.82
C SER A 154 11.79 -9.27 -8.64
N SER A 155 11.19 -8.21 -9.18
CA SER A 155 11.86 -7.07 -9.81
C SER A 155 10.94 -5.85 -9.77
N ILE A 156 11.42 -4.70 -10.26
CA ILE A 156 10.59 -3.49 -10.40
C ILE A 156 9.33 -3.74 -11.22
N ALA A 157 9.36 -4.68 -12.18
CA ALA A 157 8.26 -4.95 -13.11
C ALA A 157 7.82 -6.43 -13.12
N SER A 158 7.93 -7.12 -11.97
CA SER A 158 7.40 -8.49 -11.83
C SER A 158 7.06 -8.79 -10.37
N GLY A 159 5.96 -9.49 -10.14
CA GLY A 159 5.57 -9.85 -8.78
C GLY A 159 4.47 -10.88 -8.71
N THR A 160 4.70 -11.89 -7.89
CA THR A 160 3.78 -13.00 -7.70
C THR A 160 2.72 -12.68 -6.65
N LEU A 161 1.44 -12.84 -6.98
CA LEU A 161 0.37 -12.71 -6.00
C LEU A 161 0.47 -13.80 -4.92
N ILE A 162 0.50 -13.40 -3.65
CA ILE A 162 0.55 -14.33 -2.52
C ILE A 162 -0.85 -14.80 -2.13
N LYS A 163 -1.77 -13.84 -1.97
CA LYS A 163 -3.17 -14.11 -1.62
C LYS A 163 -4.04 -12.91 -1.96
N TRP A 164 -5.28 -13.17 -2.32
CA TRP A 164 -6.29 -12.12 -2.43
C TRP A 164 -6.74 -11.60 -1.07
N THR A 165 -7.22 -10.37 -1.07
CA THR A 165 -7.87 -9.72 0.07
C THR A 165 -9.07 -8.91 -0.44
N LYS A 166 -9.79 -8.18 0.42
CA LYS A 166 -10.81 -7.20 0.00
C LYS A 166 -11.92 -7.80 -0.90
N ALA A 167 -12.36 -9.01 -0.55
CA ALA A 167 -13.41 -9.78 -1.24
C ALA A 167 -13.05 -10.30 -2.66
N PHE A 168 -11.79 -10.22 -3.08
CA PHE A 168 -11.32 -10.96 -4.25
C PHE A 168 -11.08 -12.43 -3.89
N ALA A 169 -11.42 -13.33 -4.82
CA ALA A 169 -11.26 -14.77 -4.72
C ALA A 169 -11.08 -15.37 -6.13
N ILE A 170 -9.94 -15.08 -6.76
CA ILE A 170 -9.58 -15.54 -8.11
C ILE A 170 -8.44 -16.54 -7.96
N ASP A 171 -8.78 -17.82 -7.86
CA ASP A 171 -7.86 -18.87 -7.41
C ASP A 171 -6.69 -19.08 -8.40
N ASP A 172 -6.94 -18.96 -9.70
CA ASP A 172 -5.94 -19.14 -10.76
C ASP A 172 -4.91 -18.00 -10.86
N ALA A 173 -5.15 -16.86 -10.22
CA ALA A 173 -4.16 -15.78 -10.13
C ALA A 173 -3.17 -15.95 -8.97
N VAL A 174 -3.48 -16.81 -7.98
CA VAL A 174 -2.64 -16.99 -6.80
C VAL A 174 -1.39 -17.79 -7.17
N GLY A 175 -0.21 -17.23 -6.92
CA GLY A 175 1.06 -17.83 -7.35
C GLY A 175 1.53 -17.38 -8.73
N GLU A 176 0.74 -16.59 -9.45
CA GLU A 176 1.07 -16.07 -10.78
C GLU A 176 1.62 -14.64 -10.73
N ASP A 177 2.40 -14.27 -11.75
CA ASP A 177 2.94 -12.92 -11.93
C ASP A 177 1.87 -11.97 -12.50
N VAL A 178 1.41 -11.04 -11.65
CA VAL A 178 0.32 -10.11 -12.00
C VAL A 178 0.71 -9.13 -13.10
N VAL A 179 2.01 -8.87 -13.29
CA VAL A 179 2.49 -8.03 -14.38
C VAL A 179 2.36 -8.76 -15.70
N ALA A 180 2.75 -10.04 -15.75
CA ALA A 180 2.63 -10.87 -16.93
C ALA A 180 1.17 -11.08 -17.35
N GLU A 181 0.28 -11.28 -16.38
CA GLU A 181 -1.18 -11.36 -16.60
C GLU A 181 -1.74 -10.08 -17.24
N LEU A 182 -1.39 -8.91 -16.68
CA LEU A 182 -1.82 -7.62 -17.23
C LEU A 182 -1.22 -7.36 -18.62
N GLN A 183 0.07 -7.63 -18.81
CA GLN A 183 0.77 -7.44 -20.07
C GLN A 183 0.12 -8.29 -21.18
N THR A 184 -0.14 -9.58 -20.90
CA THR A 184 -0.85 -10.49 -21.80
C THR A 184 -2.24 -9.96 -22.16
N ALA A 185 -2.98 -9.44 -21.19
CA ALA A 185 -4.30 -8.87 -21.42
C ALA A 185 -4.24 -7.60 -22.29
N MET A 186 -3.27 -6.71 -22.07
CA MET A 186 -3.05 -5.51 -22.88
C MET A 186 -2.68 -5.85 -24.33
N GLU A 187 -1.83 -6.85 -24.54
CA GLU A 187 -1.45 -7.34 -25.87
C GLU A 187 -2.64 -7.89 -26.65
N LYS A 188 -3.50 -8.69 -25.99
CA LYS A 188 -4.76 -9.18 -26.60
C LYS A 188 -5.71 -8.06 -27.01
N GLN A 189 -5.65 -6.91 -26.35
CA GLN A 189 -6.43 -5.72 -26.68
C GLN A 189 -5.73 -4.81 -27.73
N GLY A 190 -4.52 -5.16 -28.16
CA GLY A 190 -3.74 -4.39 -29.14
C GLY A 190 -3.22 -3.05 -28.61
N ILE A 191 -3.01 -2.94 -27.28
CA ILE A 191 -2.50 -1.70 -26.67
C ILE A 191 -0.97 -1.71 -26.75
N ASP A 192 -0.39 -0.71 -27.40
CA ASP A 192 1.07 -0.49 -27.38
C ASP A 192 1.49 0.20 -26.06
N MET A 193 1.66 -0.63 -25.03
CA MET A 193 1.98 -0.23 -23.65
C MET A 193 2.76 -1.33 -22.94
N ARG A 194 3.72 -0.93 -22.10
CA ARG A 194 4.47 -1.81 -21.21
C ARG A 194 4.22 -1.47 -19.76
N VAL A 195 4.15 -2.48 -18.90
CA VAL A 195 4.24 -2.26 -17.44
C VAL A 195 5.69 -1.98 -17.07
N SER A 196 6.00 -0.74 -16.72
CA SER A 196 7.37 -0.33 -16.36
C SER A 196 7.66 -0.51 -14.87
N ALA A 197 6.62 -0.51 -14.02
CA ALA A 197 6.78 -0.71 -12.59
C ALA A 197 5.51 -1.32 -11.97
N LEU A 198 5.69 -2.32 -11.12
CA LEU A 198 4.72 -2.81 -10.16
C LEU A 198 5.02 -2.14 -8.82
N ILE A 199 4.04 -1.44 -8.25
CA ILE A 199 4.23 -0.68 -7.00
C ILE A 199 3.13 -0.96 -6.00
N ASN A 200 3.49 -0.87 -4.72
CA ASN A 200 2.52 -0.75 -3.64
C ASN A 200 2.04 0.72 -3.53
N ASP A 201 0.80 0.93 -3.08
CA ASP A 201 0.19 2.25 -2.89
C ASP A 201 1.01 3.19 -2.00
N THR A 202 1.63 2.63 -0.95
CA THR A 202 2.45 3.38 0.00
C THR A 202 3.80 3.78 -0.60
N VAL A 203 4.38 2.92 -1.45
CA VAL A 203 5.56 3.25 -2.27
C VAL A 203 5.23 4.37 -3.26
N GLY A 204 4.08 4.29 -3.94
CA GLY A 204 3.59 5.34 -4.83
C GLY A 204 3.33 6.67 -4.09
N THR A 205 2.90 6.61 -2.83
CA THR A 205 2.74 7.79 -1.95
C THR A 205 4.08 8.45 -1.67
N LEU A 206 5.10 7.67 -1.30
CA LEU A 206 6.47 8.17 -1.12
C LEU A 206 7.00 8.79 -2.42
N ALA A 207 6.87 8.10 -3.56
CA ALA A 207 7.32 8.61 -4.85
C ALA A 207 6.62 9.93 -5.23
N THR A 208 5.32 10.04 -5.00
CA THR A 208 4.59 11.29 -5.26
C THR A 208 5.04 12.43 -4.34
N GLY A 209 5.35 12.13 -3.08
CA GLY A 209 5.93 13.11 -2.16
C GLY A 209 7.30 13.59 -2.64
N SER A 210 8.20 12.64 -2.91
CA SER A 210 9.57 12.90 -3.38
C SER A 210 9.61 13.68 -4.69
N TYR A 211 8.68 13.40 -5.61
CA TYR A 211 8.52 14.17 -6.84
C TYR A 211 8.33 15.66 -6.56
N ASN A 212 7.58 16.03 -5.51
CA ASN A 212 7.30 17.44 -5.20
C ASN A 212 8.35 18.08 -4.30
N ASP A 213 8.96 17.29 -3.42
CA ASP A 213 9.92 17.73 -2.40
C ASP A 213 10.99 16.65 -2.20
N GLU A 214 12.24 16.98 -2.56
CA GLU A 214 13.38 16.05 -2.52
C GLU A 214 13.77 15.65 -1.09
N ASP A 215 13.30 16.37 -0.05
CA ASP A 215 13.54 16.04 1.36
C ASP A 215 12.60 14.94 1.90
N VAL A 216 11.62 14.49 1.10
CA VAL A 216 10.68 13.44 1.51
C VAL A 216 11.36 12.06 1.54
N VAL A 217 11.47 11.50 2.74
CA VAL A 217 12.08 10.17 2.98
C VAL A 217 11.11 9.08 3.40
N ILE A 218 9.86 9.44 3.73
CA ILE A 218 8.83 8.50 4.19
C ILE A 218 7.45 8.87 3.62
N GLY A 219 6.73 7.86 3.13
CA GLY A 219 5.31 7.92 2.79
C GLY A 219 4.53 7.08 3.78
N VAL A 220 3.45 7.62 4.33
CA VAL A 220 2.61 6.93 5.32
C VAL A 220 1.16 6.97 4.88
N ILE A 221 0.51 5.80 4.86
CA ILE A 221 -0.93 5.68 4.69
C ILE A 221 -1.56 5.51 6.08
N LEU A 222 -2.50 6.39 6.43
CA LEU A 222 -3.32 6.31 7.63
C LEU A 222 -4.80 6.41 7.24
N GLY A 223 -5.46 5.26 7.04
CA GLY A 223 -6.85 5.18 6.60
C GLY A 223 -7.55 3.91 7.06
N THR A 224 -8.24 3.23 6.14
CA THR A 224 -8.81 1.89 6.41
C THR A 224 -7.71 0.84 6.65
N GLY A 225 -6.52 1.07 6.10
CA GLY A 225 -5.29 0.39 6.49
C GLY A 225 -4.28 1.39 7.02
N SER A 226 -3.14 0.88 7.48
CA SER A 226 -1.99 1.65 7.90
C SER A 226 -0.75 0.95 7.37
N ASN A 227 0.08 1.70 6.65
CA ASN A 227 1.33 1.22 6.09
C ASN A 227 2.33 2.37 5.97
N ALA A 228 3.62 2.06 5.91
CA ALA A 228 4.67 3.02 5.61
C ALA A 228 5.64 2.46 4.58
N ALA A 229 6.16 3.35 3.75
CA ALA A 229 7.28 3.09 2.86
C ALA A 229 8.32 4.18 3.07
N TYR A 230 9.61 3.82 3.05
CA TYR A 230 10.69 4.77 3.28
C TYR A 230 11.92 4.41 2.44
N LEU A 231 12.83 5.38 2.29
CA LEU A 231 14.11 5.18 1.60
C LEU A 231 15.15 4.64 2.58
N GLU A 232 15.67 3.44 2.31
CA GLU A 232 16.74 2.80 3.08
C GLU A 232 18.04 2.75 2.26
N LYS A 233 19.19 2.73 2.94
CA LYS A 233 20.47 2.47 2.30
C LYS A 233 20.56 1.01 1.88
N ALA A 234 20.94 0.76 0.63
CA ALA A 234 20.94 -0.59 0.09
C ALA A 234 21.94 -1.52 0.80
N ASP A 235 23.06 -0.98 1.30
CA ASP A 235 24.06 -1.73 2.09
C ASP A 235 23.60 -2.08 3.51
N ALA A 236 22.49 -1.49 3.99
CA ALA A 236 21.86 -1.80 5.27
C ALA A 236 20.76 -2.89 5.15
N ILE A 237 20.65 -3.57 4.00
CA ILE A 237 19.63 -4.60 3.74
C ILE A 237 20.32 -5.96 3.54
N PRO A 238 20.63 -6.72 4.61
CA PRO A 238 21.33 -8.01 4.47
C PRO A 238 20.62 -9.04 3.61
N LYS A 239 19.27 -9.00 3.53
CA LYS A 239 18.48 -9.90 2.69
C LYS A 239 18.42 -9.50 1.21
N LEU A 240 18.98 -8.34 0.84
CA LEU A 240 19.07 -7.92 -0.56
C LEU A 240 20.15 -8.76 -1.24
N GLU A 241 19.73 -9.66 -2.12
CA GLU A 241 20.64 -10.48 -2.92
C GLU A 241 21.04 -9.75 -4.20
N GLY A 242 22.27 -9.99 -4.67
CA GLY A 242 22.77 -9.46 -5.95
C GLY A 242 23.61 -8.18 -5.82
N GLU A 243 23.79 -7.49 -6.94
CA GLU A 243 24.53 -6.22 -6.99
C GLU A 243 23.69 -5.09 -6.37
N LEU A 244 24.34 -4.24 -5.57
CA LEU A 244 23.68 -3.07 -5.00
C LEU A 244 23.29 -2.08 -6.12
N PRO A 245 22.12 -1.43 -5.99
CA PRO A 245 21.72 -0.41 -6.94
C PRO A 245 22.72 0.74 -6.98
N LYS A 246 22.93 1.32 -8.16
CA LYS A 246 23.90 2.42 -8.37
C LYS A 246 23.58 3.66 -7.54
N SER A 247 22.32 3.88 -7.19
CA SER A 247 21.88 4.97 -6.33
C SER A 247 22.35 4.82 -4.88
N GLY A 248 22.73 3.60 -4.47
CA GLY A 248 23.02 3.25 -3.07
C GLY A 248 21.78 3.15 -2.18
N ASN A 249 20.58 3.32 -2.73
CA ASN A 249 19.34 3.35 -1.97
C ASN A 249 18.33 2.32 -2.49
N MET A 250 17.40 1.94 -1.62
CA MET A 250 16.28 1.06 -1.93
C MET A 250 15.06 1.50 -1.13
N VAL A 251 13.93 1.68 -1.81
CA VAL A 251 12.67 1.92 -1.11
C VAL A 251 12.16 0.62 -0.50
N ILE A 252 11.78 0.68 0.76
CA ILE A 252 11.23 -0.43 1.51
C ILE A 252 9.74 -0.18 1.78
N ASN A 253 8.90 -1.14 1.42
CA ASN A 253 7.53 -1.22 1.91
C ASN A 253 7.52 -1.99 3.24
N THR A 254 7.23 -1.31 4.35
CA THR A 254 7.34 -1.92 5.68
C THR A 254 6.28 -3.01 5.90
N GLU A 255 5.07 -2.86 5.37
CA GLU A 255 3.89 -3.63 5.78
C GLU A 255 3.75 -3.68 7.32
N TRP A 256 4.00 -2.54 7.99
CA TRP A 256 4.11 -2.43 9.45
C TRP A 256 2.80 -2.70 10.21
N GLY A 257 1.72 -3.01 9.49
CA GLY A 257 0.41 -3.17 10.06
C GLY A 257 0.31 -4.33 11.05
N ASN A 258 1.23 -5.29 10.94
CA ASN A 258 1.34 -6.45 11.81
C ASN A 258 2.33 -6.26 12.99
N PHE A 259 2.95 -5.08 13.13
CA PHE A 259 3.78 -4.80 14.29
C PHE A 259 2.99 -4.96 15.60
N SER A 260 3.67 -5.49 16.61
CA SER A 260 3.14 -5.67 17.95
C SER A 260 4.28 -5.52 18.94
N SER A 261 4.07 -4.80 20.04
CA SER A 261 5.04 -4.65 21.12
C SER A 261 4.31 -4.63 22.46
N SER A 262 4.98 -5.06 23.53
CA SER A 262 4.50 -4.90 24.91
C SER A 262 4.35 -3.43 25.32
N CYS A 263 5.00 -2.51 24.60
CA CYS A 263 4.87 -1.07 24.81
C CYS A 263 3.57 -0.48 24.23
N LEU A 264 2.84 -1.25 23.40
CA LEU A 264 1.54 -0.81 22.90
C LEU A 264 0.50 -0.85 24.03
N PRO A 265 -0.28 0.22 24.27
CA PRO A 265 -1.28 0.28 25.35
C PRO A 265 -2.53 -0.57 25.03
N ILE A 266 -2.49 -1.88 25.26
CA ILE A 266 -3.57 -2.82 24.90
C ILE A 266 -4.59 -2.91 26.05
N THR A 267 -5.85 -2.61 25.75
CA THR A 267 -6.98 -2.74 26.68
C THR A 267 -7.73 -4.06 26.47
N GLU A 268 -8.69 -4.39 27.34
CA GLU A 268 -9.57 -5.54 27.14
C GLU A 268 -10.44 -5.41 25.86
N TYR A 269 -10.81 -4.19 25.47
CA TYR A 269 -11.56 -3.92 24.24
C TYR A 269 -10.73 -4.21 22.99
N ASP A 270 -9.43 -3.90 23.01
CA ASP A 270 -8.51 -4.28 21.93
C ASP A 270 -8.46 -5.81 21.76
N GLN A 271 -8.46 -6.55 22.88
CA GLN A 271 -8.37 -8.01 22.89
C GLN A 271 -9.69 -8.65 22.43
N ALA A 272 -10.83 -8.11 22.84
CA ALA A 272 -12.15 -8.55 22.38
C ALA A 272 -12.28 -8.34 20.86
N LEU A 273 -11.94 -7.14 20.38
CA LEU A 273 -11.87 -6.85 18.94
C LEU A 273 -10.95 -7.82 18.21
N ASP A 274 -9.81 -8.19 18.83
CA ASP A 274 -8.87 -9.11 18.21
C ASP A 274 -9.46 -10.50 18.01
N LYS A 275 -10.13 -11.00 19.06
CA LYS A 275 -10.77 -12.31 19.09
C LYS A 275 -11.93 -12.45 18.12
N GLU A 276 -12.70 -11.38 17.90
CA GLU A 276 -13.85 -11.37 17.00
C GLU A 276 -13.49 -11.08 15.54
N SER A 277 -12.23 -10.73 15.28
CA SER A 277 -11.75 -10.47 13.91
C SER A 277 -11.67 -11.74 13.07
N LEU A 278 -11.70 -11.56 11.74
CA LEU A 278 -11.47 -12.64 10.77
C LEU A 278 -10.05 -13.25 10.85
N ASN A 279 -9.07 -12.50 11.36
CA ASN A 279 -7.67 -12.93 11.48
C ASN A 279 -7.13 -12.69 12.91
N PRO A 280 -7.51 -13.49 13.92
CA PRO A 280 -7.04 -13.29 15.30
C PRO A 280 -5.51 -13.29 15.40
N ARG A 281 -4.94 -12.41 16.24
CA ARG A 281 -3.48 -12.22 16.47
C ARG A 281 -2.65 -11.69 15.29
N GLU A 282 -3.27 -11.41 14.15
CA GLU A 282 -2.64 -10.68 13.04
C GLU A 282 -3.14 -9.23 12.99
N GLN A 283 -2.30 -8.30 12.50
CA GLN A 283 -2.65 -6.89 12.28
C GLN A 283 -2.88 -6.08 13.57
N ALA A 284 -2.14 -6.36 14.65
CA ALA A 284 -2.32 -5.71 15.95
C ALA A 284 -2.19 -4.18 15.89
N ASN A 285 -1.21 -3.66 15.14
CA ASN A 285 -1.00 -2.23 14.97
C ASN A 285 -2.08 -1.54 14.14
N LEU A 286 -2.46 -2.16 13.02
CA LEU A 286 -3.59 -1.72 12.20
C LEU A 286 -4.82 -1.53 13.06
N ARG A 287 -5.08 -2.39 14.04
CA ARG A 287 -6.30 -2.32 14.83
C ARG A 287 -6.40 -1.13 15.78
N LYS A 288 -5.27 -0.48 16.09
CA LYS A 288 -5.23 0.72 16.93
C LYS A 288 -5.30 2.02 16.14
N VAL A 289 -4.59 2.07 15.02
CA VAL A 289 -4.42 3.31 14.25
C VAL A 289 -5.49 3.44 13.16
N ASN A 290 -6.21 2.35 12.83
CA ASN A 290 -7.28 2.35 11.83
C ASN A 290 -8.57 3.02 12.33
N ILE A 291 -9.02 4.01 11.58
CA ILE A 291 -10.25 4.80 11.81
C ILE A 291 -11.50 3.90 11.93
N ARG A 292 -11.58 2.78 11.19
CA ARG A 292 -12.73 1.85 11.30
C ARG A 292 -12.85 1.24 12.68
N ASN A 293 -11.72 0.93 13.31
CA ASN A 293 -11.68 0.26 14.61
C ASN A 293 -11.85 1.24 15.77
N VAL A 294 -11.47 2.51 15.58
CA VAL A 294 -11.83 3.61 16.49
C VAL A 294 -13.36 3.70 16.64
N SER A 295 -14.10 3.61 15.52
CA SER A 295 -15.57 3.64 15.54
C SER A 295 -16.24 2.42 16.19
N TRP A 296 -15.58 1.26 16.19
CA TRP A 296 -16.07 0.05 16.86
C TRP A 296 -15.86 0.13 18.37
N ARG A 297 -14.67 0.59 18.81
CA ARG A 297 -14.38 0.80 20.24
C ARG A 297 -15.37 1.76 20.90
N HIS A 298 -15.77 2.83 20.21
CA HIS A 298 -16.78 3.76 20.71
C HIS A 298 -18.17 3.12 20.88
N ARG A 299 -18.52 2.08 20.11
CA ARG A 299 -19.80 1.38 20.22
C ARG A 299 -19.83 0.41 21.39
N GLU A 300 -18.78 -0.39 21.57
CA GLU A 300 -18.67 -1.33 22.70
C GLU A 300 -18.51 -0.61 24.06
N ALA A 301 -17.71 0.46 24.11
CA ALA A 301 -17.59 1.29 25.31
C ALA A 301 -18.89 2.04 25.68
N GLY A 302 -19.86 2.12 24.77
CA GLY A 302 -21.20 2.66 25.04
C GLY A 302 -22.28 1.60 25.32
N ALA A 303 -21.93 0.31 25.21
CA ALA A 303 -22.82 -0.83 25.43
C ALA A 303 -22.58 -1.54 26.77
N SER A 304 -21.54 -1.14 27.51
CA SER A 304 -21.20 -1.58 28.88
C SER A 304 -21.58 -0.55 29.92
#